data_AF-A0A0B5HZL3-F1
#
_entry.id   AF-A0A0B5HZL3-F1
#
_cell.length_a   1.000
_cell.length_b   1.000
_cell.length_c   1.000
_cell.angle_alpha   90.00
_cell.angle_beta   90.00
_cell.angle_gamma   90.00
#
_symmetry.space_group_name_H-M   'P 1'
#
loop_
_entity.id
_entity.type
_entity.pdbx_description
1 polymer ?
#
loop_
_entity_poly.entity_id
_entity_poly.type
_entity_poly.pdbx_seq_one_letter_code
_entity_poly.pdbx_strand_id
1 'polypeptide(L)' 'MKKSENLLLYGLLFIVIIALIFSISTFFSKGYSQQDYNKFVSAEGENKCETPQGYTNEEWREHMSHHPDRYKECLT' A
#
# COMPACT_ATOMS: atom_id res chain seq x y z
N MET A 1 24.03 40.88 -1.28
CA MET A 1 23.84 39.51 -0.77
C MET A 1 22.34 39.26 -0.63
N LYS A 2 21.66 38.81 -1.70
CA LYS A 2 20.21 38.49 -1.66
C LYS A 2 19.83 37.41 -2.69
N LYS A 3 20.42 37.43 -3.89
CA LYS A 3 20.02 36.53 -4.99
C LYS A 3 20.61 35.12 -4.88
N SER A 4 21.88 34.99 -4.47
CA SER A 4 22.57 33.70 -4.33
C SER A 4 22.10 32.91 -3.10
N GLU A 5 21.79 33.58 -2.00
CA GLU A 5 21.25 32.96 -0.77
C GLU A 5 19.84 32.41 -1.01
N ASN A 6 18.99 33.16 -1.72
CA ASN A 6 17.67 32.69 -2.12
C ASN A 6 17.76 31.51 -3.10
N LEU A 7 18.75 31.49 -4.00
CA LEU A 7 18.94 30.37 -4.94
C LEU A 7 19.32 29.08 -4.22
N LEU A 8 20.21 29.16 -3.21
CA LEU A 8 20.56 28.03 -2.36
C LEU A 8 19.37 27.56 -1.52
N LEU A 9 18.59 28.50 -0.97
CA LEU A 9 17.40 28.19 -0.19
C LEU A 9 16.33 27.47 -1.05
N TYR A 10 16.06 27.96 -2.26
CA TYR A 10 15.13 27.31 -3.18
C TYR A 10 15.63 25.95 -3.68
N GLY A 11 16.95 25.83 -3.91
CA GLY A 11 17.56 24.54 -4.24
C GLY A 11 17.38 23.51 -3.14
N LEU A 12 17.62 23.89 -1.88
CA LEU A 12 17.38 23.02 -0.71
C LEU A 12 15.91 22.67 -0.55
N LEU A 13 15.01 23.65 -0.71
CA LEU A 13 13.56 23.44 -0.61
C LEU A 13 13.07 22.44 -1.68
N PHE A 14 13.60 22.53 -2.89
CA PHE A 14 13.27 21.62 -3.99
C PHE A 14 13.71 20.18 -3.69
N ILE A 15 14.92 19.99 -3.15
CA ILE A 15 15.42 18.66 -2.74
C ILE A 15 14.52 18.06 -1.65
N VAL A 16 14.12 18.87 -0.66
CA VAL A 16 13.21 18.42 0.41
C VAL A 16 11.85 17.99 -0.15
N ILE A 17 11.31 18.75 -1.11
CA ILE A 17 10.03 18.41 -1.77
C ILE A 17 10.15 17.08 -2.53
N ILE A 18 11.24 16.88 -3.29
CA ILE A 18 11.48 15.60 -3.99
C ILE A 18 11.58 14.44 -3.00
N ALA A 19 12.31 14.62 -1.90
CA ALA A 19 12.45 13.60 -0.87
C ALA A 19 11.10 13.24 -0.22
N LEU A 20 10.23 14.23 0.01
CA LEU A 20 8.88 14.02 0.53
C LEU A 20 7.99 13.25 -0.46
N ILE A 21 7.98 13.65 -1.73
CA ILE A 21 7.22 12.96 -2.78
C ILE A 21 7.67 11.50 -2.90
N PHE A 22 8.99 11.26 -2.90
CA PHE A 22 9.55 9.91 -2.98
C PHE A 22 9.15 9.06 -1.77
N SER A 23 9.24 9.63 -0.55
CA SER A 23 8.85 8.95 0.68
C SER A 23 7.36 8.55 0.68
N ILE A 24 6.50 9.44 0.20
CA ILE A 24 5.06 9.17 0.07
C ILE A 24 4.80 8.06 -0.95
N SER A 25 5.45 8.11 -2.12
CA SER A 25 5.25 7.11 -3.16
C SER A 25 5.66 5.69 -2.72
N THR A 26 6.75 5.57 -1.96
CA THR A 26 7.20 4.27 -1.44
C THR A 26 6.27 3.72 -0.35
N PHE A 27 5.66 4.59 0.45
CA PHE A 27 4.66 4.17 1.44
C PHE A 27 3.38 3.64 0.78
N PHE A 28 2.85 4.34 -0.22
CA PHE A 28 1.65 3.90 -0.95
C PHE A 28 1.89 2.67 -1.83
N SER A 29 3.12 2.45 -2.31
CA SER A 29 3.44 1.28 -3.15
C SER A 29 3.53 -0.04 -2.36
N LYS A 30 3.64 0.01 -1.03
CA LYS A 30 3.77 -1.20 -0.19
C LYS A 30 2.47 -1.99 -0.01
N GLY A 31 1.31 -1.39 -0.27
CA GLY A 31 0.01 -2.06 -0.09
C GLY A 31 -0.51 -2.84 -1.30
N TYR A 32 0.11 -2.68 -2.47
CA TYR A 32 -0.42 -3.16 -3.76
C TYR A 32 0.59 -3.98 -4.55
N SER A 33 1.49 -4.70 -3.87
CA SER A 33 2.42 -5.56 -4.59
C SER A 33 1.70 -6.84 -5.03
N GLN A 34 1.94 -7.27 -6.28
CA GLN A 34 1.47 -8.57 -6.77
C GLN A 34 1.93 -9.74 -5.88
N GLN A 35 3.08 -9.56 -5.21
CA GLN A 35 3.63 -10.52 -4.26
C GLN A 35 2.73 -10.69 -3.03
N ASP A 36 2.18 -9.59 -2.50
CA ASP A 36 1.25 -9.66 -1.38
C ASP A 36 -0.05 -10.35 -1.80
N TYR A 37 -0.60 -10.01 -2.97
CA TYR A 37 -1.76 -10.71 -3.52
C TYR A 37 -1.54 -12.22 -3.62
N ASN A 38 -0.41 -12.65 -4.20
CA ASN A 38 -0.09 -14.06 -4.35
C ASN A 38 0.06 -14.75 -2.98
N LYS A 39 0.60 -14.05 -1.97
CA LYS A 39 0.69 -14.56 -0.60
C LYS A 39 -0.70 -14.78 0.02
N PHE A 40 -1.61 -13.80 -0.09
CA PHE A 40 -2.98 -13.94 0.42
C PHE A 40 -3.73 -15.06 -0.30
N VAL A 41 -3.64 -15.15 -1.64
CA VAL A 41 -4.26 -16.23 -2.42
C VAL A 41 -3.67 -17.60 -2.06
N SER A 42 -2.36 -17.69 -1.82
CA SER A 42 -1.74 -18.97 -1.42
C SER A 42 -2.12 -19.43 -0.02
N ALA A 43 -2.59 -18.51 0.83
CA ALA A 43 -3.06 -18.82 2.18
C ALA A 43 -4.52 -19.29 2.19
N GLU A 44 -5.26 -19.13 1.10
CA GLU A 44 -6.67 -19.53 1.02
C GLU A 44 -6.84 -21.03 1.26
N GLY A 45 -7.79 -21.37 2.14
CA GLY A 45 -8.27 -22.73 2.30
C GLY A 45 -9.31 -23.12 1.22
N GLU A 46 -9.93 -24.28 1.42
CA GLU A 46 -11.00 -24.76 0.54
C GLU A 46 -12.20 -23.80 0.50
N ASN A 47 -12.51 -23.16 1.63
CA ASN A 47 -13.50 -22.09 1.72
C ASN A 47 -12.80 -20.73 1.73
N LYS A 48 -12.80 -20.04 0.58
CA LYS A 48 -12.20 -18.70 0.42
C LYS A 48 -12.82 -17.61 1.32
N CYS A 49 -14.01 -17.83 1.87
CA CYS A 49 -14.67 -16.90 2.77
C CYS A 49 -14.25 -17.10 4.24
N GLU A 50 -13.58 -18.20 4.56
CA GLU A 50 -13.02 -18.45 5.88
C GLU A 50 -11.64 -17.81 6.01
N THR A 51 -11.42 -17.16 7.16
CA THR A 51 -10.13 -16.57 7.49
C THR A 51 -9.07 -17.68 7.62
N PRO A 52 -7.98 -17.63 6.84
CA PRO A 52 -6.95 -18.64 6.90
C PRO A 52 -6.07 -18.50 8.14
N GLN A 53 -5.41 -19.60 8.51
CA GLN A 53 -4.51 -19.62 9.66
C GLN A 53 -3.38 -18.59 9.49
N GLY A 54 -3.16 -17.78 10.53
CA GLY A 54 -2.12 -16.74 10.54
C GLY A 54 -2.60 -15.35 10.11
N TYR A 55 -3.90 -15.19 9.82
CA TYR A 55 -4.55 -13.90 9.58
C TYR A 55 -5.66 -13.67 10.58
N THR A 56 -5.92 -12.40 10.89
CA THR A 56 -7.13 -11.98 11.61
C THR A 56 -8.31 -11.86 10.66
N ASN A 57 -9.53 -11.91 11.20
CA ASN A 57 -10.75 -11.70 10.42
C ASN A 57 -10.76 -10.31 9.78
N GLU A 58 -10.24 -9.30 10.48
CA GLU A 58 -10.13 -7.93 9.99
C GLU A 58 -9.19 -7.84 8.78
N GLU A 59 -7.99 -8.40 8.87
CA GLU A 59 -7.02 -8.42 7.76
C GLU A 59 -7.56 -9.18 6.55
N TRP A 60 -8.22 -10.32 6.77
CA TRP A 60 -8.79 -11.11 5.69
C TRP A 60 -9.98 -10.39 5.02
N ARG A 61 -10.84 -9.74 5.80
CA ARG A 61 -11.95 -8.92 5.29
C ARG A 61 -11.45 -7.72 4.51
N GLU A 62 -10.37 -7.07 4.95
CA GLU A 62 -9.73 -5.98 4.22
C GLU A 62 -9.17 -6.46 2.87
N HIS A 63 -8.42 -7.58 2.86
CA HIS A 63 -7.95 -8.21 1.63
C HIS A 63 -9.09 -8.53 0.66
N MET A 64 -10.15 -9.20 1.14
CA MET A 64 -11.31 -9.53 0.32
C MET A 64 -11.99 -8.29 -0.27
N SER A 65 -12.02 -7.18 0.49
CA SER A 65 -12.65 -5.92 0.05
C SER A 65 -11.93 -5.25 -1.13
N HIS A 66 -10.65 -5.55 -1.34
CA HIS A 66 -9.89 -5.09 -2.50
C HIS A 66 -10.19 -5.89 -3.78
N HIS A 67 -10.82 -7.07 -3.65
CA HIS A 67 -11.10 -7.99 -4.76
C HIS A 67 -12.57 -8.45 -4.78
N PRO A 68 -13.53 -7.51 -4.93
CA PRO A 68 -14.96 -7.81 -4.87
C PRO A 68 -15.47 -8.67 -6.03
N ASP A 69 -14.69 -8.82 -7.10
CA ASP A 69 -14.95 -9.75 -8.20
C ASP A 69 -14.81 -11.21 -7.77
N ARG A 70 -13.89 -11.50 -6.83
CA ARG A 70 -13.60 -12.85 -6.35
C ARG A 70 -14.36 -13.20 -5.07
N TYR A 71 -14.57 -12.24 -4.18
CA TYR A 71 -15.12 -12.49 -2.83
C TYR A 71 -16.50 -11.87 -2.62
N LYS A 72 -17.24 -11.62 -3.69
CA LYS A 72 -18.57 -10.97 -3.64
C LYS A 72 -19.52 -11.65 -2.65
N GLU A 73 -19.48 -12.98 -2.61
CA GLU A 73 -20.29 -13.82 -1.74
C GLU A 73 -19.77 -13.92 -0.30
N CYS A 74 -18.52 -13.52 -0.04
CA CYS A 74 -17.91 -13.58 1.28
C CYS A 74 -18.14 -12.29 2.10
N LEU A 75 -18.54 -11.20 1.44
CA LEU A 75 -18.72 -9.87 2.04
C LEU A 75 -20.20 -9.47 2.18
N THR A 76 -21.11 -10.42 1.96
CA THR A 76 -22.57 -10.27 2.10
C THR A 76 -23.08 -10.70 3.46
#